data_AF-A0A0D2D9J3-F1
#
_entry.id   AF-A0A0D2D9J3-F1
#
_cell.length_a   1.000
_cell.length_b   1.000
_cell.length_c   1.000
_cell.angle_alpha   90.00
_cell.angle_beta   90.00
_cell.angle_gamma   90.00
#
_symmetry.space_group_name_H-M   'P 1'
#
loop_
_entity.id
_entity.type
_entity.pdbx_description
1 polymer ?
#
loop_
_entity_poly.entity_id
_entity_poly.type
_entity_poly.pdbx_seq_one_letter_code
_entity_poly.pdbx_strand_id
1 'polypeptide(L)'
;MSISSWFFPSSKSSKSTPIKRDAPSDQAAARPSTDDSLDFETIAEEVETLQRELAYTRDLCEKANSQFEKYRVDISYLKSDLATERSSNVILKELLTHERNNGHALKAQMNAQIQELKRQRLLMIQMQARIDSDAASLSLITRHAKALETRYAETQFDLEYLQCVTDAERLGQSPTVQNTDSPLPAQPFVVVLIDGDAYMWSHDIFHNDNRIIGGARVEPGGLAATRIKNEVTKYIMEQDSNIPATAKIITRVFCNFGTAEGRMIRRQKARGTAVGLRDFAVQFTERLPLFDFFDSGRGKERADDKIRENFHLFLSTPNCHAIFIAACTDNGFVRMLEQYADHPFARQKIVLVSPGYIASEFQKYNFKSVTWPSVFSVATMPQQMAMKLGLAVRREMVQKIRAHRAFSVSALQAEPELDYRDLLLAMLPRRNINEAMGKAPQGVGLRMKEKYTFEWRIHESPVNGMLNDDVD
;
A
#
# COMPACT_ATOMS: atom_id res chain seq x y z
N MET A 1 -3.60 -37.07 -29.95
CA MET A 1 -3.10 -37.00 -31.33
C MET A 1 -2.03 -38.06 -31.52
N SER A 2 -2.23 -38.90 -32.53
CA SER A 2 -1.32 -39.96 -32.97
C SER A 2 -0.17 -39.36 -33.77
N ILE A 3 1.08 -39.77 -33.51
CA ILE A 3 2.01 -40.26 -34.55
C ILE A 3 3.09 -41.13 -33.89
N SER A 4 3.07 -42.43 -34.19
CA SER A 4 4.15 -43.39 -33.93
C SER A 4 4.48 -44.08 -35.26
N SER A 5 5.72 -43.98 -35.74
CA SER A 5 6.20 -44.74 -36.90
C SER A 5 7.74 -44.63 -36.99
N TRP A 6 8.50 -45.68 -36.68
CA TRP A 6 9.38 -46.47 -37.60
C TRP A 6 10.44 -47.14 -36.69
N PHE A 7 10.95 -48.37 -36.79
CA PHE A 7 10.78 -49.58 -37.62
C PHE A 7 11.36 -50.75 -36.78
N PHE A 8 10.69 -51.90 -36.72
CA PHE A 8 11.28 -53.22 -36.40
C PHE A 8 10.72 -54.24 -37.40
N PRO A 9 11.52 -55.09 -38.06
CA PRO A 9 11.00 -56.24 -38.78
C PRO A 9 10.81 -57.44 -37.83
N SER A 10 9.54 -57.72 -37.57
CA SER A 10 8.89 -59.01 -37.33
C SER A 10 9.76 -60.28 -37.26
N SER A 11 9.87 -60.88 -36.08
CA SER A 11 10.04 -62.33 -35.92
C SER A 11 8.67 -62.98 -35.68
N LYS A 12 8.15 -63.72 -36.67
CA LYS A 12 7.08 -64.69 -36.46
C LYS A 12 7.68 -66.08 -36.37
N SER A 13 7.33 -66.79 -35.29
CA SER A 13 7.69 -68.19 -35.08
C SER A 13 7.02 -69.09 -36.12
N SER A 14 7.78 -70.01 -36.71
CA SER A 14 7.22 -71.23 -37.30
C SER A 14 7.97 -72.44 -36.77
N LYS A 15 7.22 -73.19 -35.95
CA LYS A 15 7.23 -74.64 -35.71
C LYS A 15 8.46 -75.44 -36.18
N SER A 16 9.02 -76.14 -35.19
CA SER A 16 9.88 -77.31 -35.31
C SER A 16 9.21 -78.47 -36.08
N THR A 17 9.90 -78.98 -37.09
CA THR A 17 9.85 -80.40 -37.51
C THR A 17 11.27 -80.87 -37.86
N PRO A 18 11.61 -82.14 -37.54
CA PRO A 18 12.98 -82.62 -37.54
C PRO A 18 13.40 -83.06 -38.94
N ILE A 19 14.49 -82.48 -39.46
CA ILE A 19 15.12 -82.97 -40.68
C ILE A 19 16.12 -84.05 -40.31
N LYS A 20 15.96 -85.16 -41.03
CA LYS A 20 16.59 -86.45 -40.92
C LYS A 20 18.12 -86.37 -40.88
N ARG A 21 18.69 -87.29 -40.09
CA ARG A 21 20.01 -87.85 -40.32
C ARG A 21 19.98 -88.53 -41.68
N ASP A 22 20.58 -87.89 -42.68
CA ASP A 22 21.07 -88.60 -43.84
C ASP A 22 22.58 -88.74 -43.66
N ALA A 23 22.97 -90.00 -43.53
CA ALA A 23 24.35 -90.44 -43.54
C ALA A 23 25.06 -89.88 -44.79
N PRO A 24 26.36 -89.54 -44.70
CA PRO A 24 27.12 -89.34 -45.92
C PRO A 24 27.12 -90.68 -46.66
N SER A 25 26.54 -90.69 -47.86
CA SER A 25 26.67 -91.81 -48.76
C SER A 25 28.15 -92.03 -49.02
N ASP A 26 28.54 -93.30 -48.96
CA ASP A 26 29.76 -93.82 -49.55
C ASP A 26 29.79 -93.46 -51.05
N GLN A 27 30.22 -92.25 -51.38
CA GLN A 27 30.92 -92.03 -52.63
C GLN A 27 32.35 -92.41 -52.35
N ALA A 28 32.65 -93.65 -52.73
CA ALA A 28 33.98 -94.14 -53.00
C ALA A 28 34.75 -93.04 -53.73
N ALA A 29 35.59 -92.34 -52.98
CA ALA A 29 36.63 -91.51 -53.54
C ALA A 29 37.44 -92.45 -54.44
N ALA A 30 37.25 -92.30 -55.75
CA ALA A 30 38.13 -92.87 -56.74
C ALA A 30 39.53 -92.48 -56.31
N ARG A 31 40.33 -93.48 -55.91
CA ARG A 31 41.77 -93.33 -55.70
C ARG A 31 42.31 -92.63 -56.94
N PRO A 32 42.88 -91.41 -56.85
CA PRO A 32 43.80 -90.98 -57.88
C PRO A 32 44.94 -92.00 -57.82
N SER A 33 45.19 -92.66 -58.94
CA SER A 33 46.40 -93.39 -59.18
C SER A 33 47.59 -92.54 -58.74
N THR A 34 48.34 -93.05 -57.76
CA THR A 34 49.72 -92.63 -57.51
C THR A 34 50.51 -92.93 -58.76
N ASP A 35 50.60 -91.95 -59.64
CA ASP A 35 51.64 -91.85 -60.65
C ASP A 35 52.58 -90.75 -60.18
N ASP A 36 53.62 -91.19 -59.47
CA ASP A 36 54.66 -90.34 -58.91
C ASP A 36 55.47 -89.71 -60.05
N SER A 37 55.11 -88.48 -60.37
CA SER A 37 56.11 -87.42 -60.52
C SER A 37 55.53 -86.16 -59.90
N LEU A 38 55.27 -86.22 -58.59
CA LEU A 38 55.11 -85.02 -57.78
C LEU A 38 56.45 -84.28 -57.81
N ASP A 39 56.58 -83.38 -58.76
CA ASP A 39 57.71 -82.47 -58.83
C ASP A 39 57.77 -81.71 -57.50
N PHE A 40 58.91 -81.76 -56.82
CA PHE A 40 59.11 -81.12 -55.52
C PHE A 40 58.74 -79.63 -55.58
N GLU A 41 58.88 -79.03 -56.76
CA GLU A 41 58.56 -77.64 -57.06
C GLU A 41 57.04 -77.36 -57.01
N THR A 42 56.18 -78.25 -57.53
CA THR A 42 54.72 -78.09 -57.50
C THR A 42 54.16 -78.21 -56.08
N ILE A 43 54.65 -79.17 -55.29
CA ILE A 43 54.26 -79.29 -53.87
C ILE A 43 54.76 -78.09 -53.08
N ALA A 44 55.97 -77.60 -53.35
CA ALA A 44 56.49 -76.41 -52.67
C ALA A 44 55.64 -75.16 -52.98
N GLU A 45 55.17 -74.99 -54.21
CA GLU A 45 54.29 -73.89 -54.60
C GLU A 45 52.89 -73.99 -53.96
N GLU A 46 52.31 -75.20 -53.88
CA GLU A 46 51.07 -75.44 -53.14
C GLU A 46 51.21 -75.18 -51.63
N VAL A 47 52.34 -75.56 -51.04
CA VAL A 47 52.63 -75.27 -49.63
C VAL A 47 52.78 -73.76 -49.40
N GLU A 48 53.44 -73.03 -50.31
CA GLU A 48 53.61 -71.59 -50.19
C GLU A 48 52.28 -70.82 -50.39
N THR A 49 51.43 -71.26 -51.32
CA THR A 49 50.08 -70.69 -51.52
C THR A 49 49.19 -70.93 -50.30
N LEU A 50 49.17 -72.15 -49.75
CA LEU A 50 48.46 -72.45 -48.51
C LEU A 50 49.01 -71.67 -47.30
N GLN A 51 50.32 -71.45 -47.22
CA GLN A 51 50.91 -70.60 -46.19
C GLN A 51 50.45 -69.15 -46.31
N ARG A 52 50.35 -68.60 -47.53
CA ARG A 52 49.81 -67.26 -47.79
C ARG A 52 48.33 -67.16 -47.43
N GLU A 53 47.51 -68.16 -47.78
CA GLU A 53 46.09 -68.21 -47.41
C GLU A 53 45.88 -68.34 -45.90
N LEU A 54 46.68 -69.16 -45.22
CA LEU A 54 46.68 -69.26 -43.76
C LEU A 54 47.11 -67.95 -43.09
N ALA A 55 48.07 -67.22 -43.66
CA ALA A 55 48.46 -65.92 -43.15
C ALA A 55 47.36 -64.87 -43.34
N TYR A 56 46.71 -64.84 -44.51
CA TYR A 56 45.59 -63.94 -44.80
C TYR A 56 44.38 -64.20 -43.89
N THR A 57 44.01 -65.47 -43.70
CA THR A 57 42.90 -65.84 -42.81
C THR A 57 43.20 -65.51 -41.35
N ARG A 58 44.45 -65.66 -40.89
CA ARG A 58 44.88 -65.22 -39.55
C ARG A 58 44.73 -63.70 -39.37
N ASP A 59 45.18 -62.89 -40.33
CA ASP A 59 45.02 -61.43 -40.28
C ASP A 59 43.53 -61.01 -40.25
N LEU A 60 42.67 -61.69 -41.03
CA LEU A 60 41.23 -61.44 -41.00
C LEU A 60 40.62 -61.79 -39.63
N CYS A 61 41.04 -62.90 -39.02
CA CYS A 61 40.65 -63.27 -37.66
C CYS A 61 41.13 -62.25 -36.63
N GLU A 62 42.36 -61.72 -36.74
CA GLU A 62 42.87 -60.68 -35.85
C GLU A 62 42.09 -59.37 -35.97
N LYS A 63 41.74 -58.96 -37.20
CA LYS A 63 40.87 -57.79 -37.44
C LYS A 63 39.47 -57.98 -36.86
N ALA A 64 38.88 -59.16 -37.02
CA ALA A 64 37.58 -59.49 -36.44
C ALA A 64 37.65 -59.48 -34.91
N ASN A 65 38.67 -60.07 -34.30
CA ASN A 65 38.90 -60.05 -32.85
C ASN A 65 39.05 -58.64 -32.31
N SER A 66 39.80 -57.77 -33.03
CA SER A 66 39.95 -56.36 -32.66
C SER A 66 38.62 -55.60 -32.70
N GLN A 67 37.76 -55.88 -33.69
CA GLN A 67 36.41 -55.30 -33.75
C GLN A 67 35.51 -55.81 -32.63
N PHE A 68 35.56 -57.12 -32.32
CA PHE A 68 34.81 -57.67 -31.19
C PHE A 68 35.23 -57.03 -29.86
N GLU A 69 36.53 -56.78 -29.66
CA GLU A 69 36.99 -56.12 -28.44
C GLU A 69 36.50 -54.68 -28.35
N LYS A 70 36.46 -53.94 -29.47
CA LYS A 70 35.83 -52.62 -29.54
C LYS A 70 34.35 -52.68 -29.14
N TYR A 71 33.59 -53.62 -29.71
CA TYR A 71 32.18 -53.78 -29.35
C TYR A 71 31.98 -54.19 -27.89
N ARG A 72 32.88 -54.99 -27.30
CA ARG A 72 32.82 -55.32 -25.86
C ARG A 72 32.99 -54.09 -24.99
N VAL A 73 33.92 -53.21 -25.34
CA VAL A 73 34.14 -51.93 -24.66
C VAL A 73 32.91 -51.03 -24.81
N ASP A 74 32.38 -50.86 -26.02
CA ASP A 74 31.18 -50.04 -26.27
C ASP A 74 29.96 -50.55 -25.48
N ILE A 75 29.75 -51.88 -25.46
CA ILE A 75 28.68 -52.51 -24.66
C ILE A 75 28.89 -52.25 -23.16
N SER A 76 30.13 -52.24 -22.67
CA SER A 76 30.42 -51.96 -21.27
C SER A 76 30.06 -50.52 -20.88
N TYR A 77 30.39 -49.55 -21.74
CA TYR A 77 30.01 -48.14 -21.54
C TYR A 77 28.50 -47.95 -21.56
N LEU A 78 27.82 -48.49 -22.58
CA LEU A 78 26.35 -48.40 -22.67
C LEU A 78 25.64 -49.04 -21.48
N LYS A 79 26.17 -50.15 -20.92
CA LYS A 79 25.64 -50.75 -19.69
C LYS A 79 25.83 -49.84 -18.48
N SER A 80 26.98 -49.18 -18.38
CA SER A 80 27.26 -48.21 -17.31
C SER A 80 26.30 -47.03 -17.40
N ASP A 81 26.15 -46.42 -18.59
CA ASP A 81 25.26 -45.28 -18.82
C ASP A 81 23.80 -45.64 -18.57
N LEU A 82 23.36 -46.84 -18.99
CA LEU A 82 22.02 -47.32 -18.69
C LEU A 82 21.79 -47.48 -17.18
N ALA A 83 22.79 -47.91 -16.43
CA ALA A 83 22.70 -48.03 -14.97
C ALA A 83 22.60 -46.66 -14.29
N THR A 84 23.40 -45.68 -14.73
CA THR A 84 23.32 -44.31 -14.22
C THR A 84 21.96 -43.68 -14.54
N GLU A 85 21.48 -43.81 -15.78
CA GLU A 85 20.17 -43.30 -16.18
C GLU A 85 19.02 -43.96 -15.40
N ARG A 86 19.11 -45.26 -15.13
CA ARG A 86 18.13 -45.96 -14.28
C ARG A 86 18.14 -45.41 -12.86
N SER A 87 19.32 -45.15 -12.28
CA SER A 87 19.43 -44.58 -10.94
C SER A 87 18.85 -43.15 -10.89
N SER A 88 19.16 -42.30 -11.88
CA SER A 88 18.59 -40.96 -12.02
C SER A 88 17.06 -41.00 -12.16
N ASN A 89 16.53 -41.94 -12.93
CA ASN A 89 15.08 -42.11 -13.10
C ASN A 89 14.37 -42.52 -11.80
N VAL A 90 15.01 -43.28 -10.92
CA VAL A 90 14.45 -43.62 -9.60
C VAL A 90 14.33 -42.36 -8.75
N ILE A 91 15.40 -41.55 -8.68
CA ILE A 91 15.41 -40.29 -7.92
C ILE A 91 14.34 -39.32 -8.44
N LEU A 92 14.22 -39.17 -9.77
CA LEU A 92 13.21 -38.30 -10.37
C LEU A 92 11.78 -38.76 -10.05
N LYS A 93 11.53 -40.08 -10.01
CA LYS A 93 10.23 -40.62 -9.61
C LYS A 93 9.91 -40.30 -8.15
N GLU A 94 10.88 -40.43 -7.25
CA GLU A 94 10.72 -40.07 -5.84
C GLU A 94 10.42 -38.58 -5.68
N LEU A 95 11.20 -37.71 -6.32
CA LEU A 95 10.96 -36.26 -6.31
C LEU A 95 9.56 -35.91 -6.85
N LEU A 96 9.13 -36.54 -7.93
CA LEU A 96 7.81 -36.32 -8.50
C LEU A 96 6.69 -36.78 -7.57
N THR A 97 6.88 -37.87 -6.82
CA THR A 97 5.91 -38.28 -5.78
C THR A 97 5.88 -37.30 -4.61
N HIS A 98 7.05 -36.78 -4.21
CA HIS A 98 7.15 -35.78 -3.16
C HIS A 98 6.41 -34.48 -3.54
N GLU A 99 6.65 -33.97 -4.74
CA GLU A 99 5.99 -32.76 -5.24
C GLU A 99 4.47 -32.94 -5.39
N ARG A 100 4.01 -34.13 -5.82
CA ARG A 100 2.57 -34.44 -5.84
C ARG A 100 1.97 -34.38 -4.44
N ASN A 101 2.62 -34.99 -3.45
CA ASN A 101 2.16 -34.97 -2.06
C ASN A 101 2.14 -33.55 -1.49
N ASN A 102 3.17 -32.75 -1.78
CA ASN A 102 3.23 -31.34 -1.41
C ASN A 102 2.07 -30.55 -2.03
N GLY A 103 1.79 -30.76 -3.33
CA GLY A 103 0.65 -30.16 -4.02
C GLY A 103 -0.71 -30.54 -3.40
N HIS A 104 -0.88 -31.81 -2.99
CA HIS A 104 -2.08 -32.24 -2.28
C HIS A 104 -2.23 -31.58 -0.90
N ALA A 105 -1.13 -31.44 -0.14
CA ALA A 105 -1.13 -30.79 1.17
C ALA A 105 -1.49 -29.30 1.05
N LEU A 106 -0.87 -28.58 0.11
CA LEU A 106 -1.16 -27.17 -0.16
C LEU A 106 -2.63 -26.97 -0.57
N LYS A 107 -3.16 -27.85 -1.43
CA LYS A 107 -4.58 -27.80 -1.83
C LYS A 107 -5.52 -28.04 -0.65
N ALA A 108 -5.18 -28.97 0.25
CA ALA A 108 -5.96 -29.20 1.46
C ALA A 108 -5.96 -27.99 2.40
N GLN A 109 -4.79 -27.35 2.57
CA GLN A 109 -4.65 -26.13 3.38
C GLN A 109 -5.48 -24.97 2.80
N MET A 110 -5.41 -24.76 1.48
CA MET A 110 -6.23 -23.75 0.79
C MET A 110 -7.73 -23.98 1.01
N ASN A 111 -8.18 -25.22 0.87
CA ASN A 111 -9.58 -25.57 1.09
C ASN A 111 -10.01 -25.32 2.55
N ALA A 112 -9.16 -25.61 3.53
CA ALA A 112 -9.44 -25.31 4.93
C ALA A 112 -9.58 -23.79 5.18
N GLN A 113 -8.69 -22.98 4.60
CA GLN A 113 -8.79 -21.52 4.70
C GLN A 113 -10.06 -20.96 4.04
N ILE A 114 -10.46 -21.51 2.88
CA ILE A 114 -11.72 -21.13 2.22
C ILE A 114 -12.92 -21.40 3.13
N GLN A 115 -12.94 -22.54 3.84
CA GLN A 115 -14.04 -22.84 4.77
C GLN A 115 -14.06 -21.90 5.98
N GLU A 116 -12.90 -21.57 6.53
CA GLU A 116 -12.83 -20.60 7.64
C GLU A 116 -13.29 -19.20 7.19
N LEU A 117 -12.90 -18.75 6.00
CA LEU A 117 -13.39 -17.48 5.44
C LEU A 117 -14.91 -17.48 5.27
N LYS A 118 -15.51 -18.59 4.83
CA LYS A 118 -16.98 -18.72 4.76
C LYS A 118 -17.62 -18.59 6.14
N ARG A 119 -17.04 -19.23 7.16
CA ARG A 119 -17.53 -19.16 8.56
C ARG A 119 -17.47 -17.72 9.09
N GLN A 120 -16.35 -17.03 8.85
CA GLN A 120 -16.17 -15.63 9.25
C GLN A 120 -17.16 -14.70 8.56
N ARG A 121 -17.42 -14.91 7.25
CA ARG A 121 -18.41 -14.14 6.51
C ARG A 121 -19.82 -14.31 7.07
N LEU A 122 -20.22 -15.52 7.43
CA LEU A 122 -21.52 -15.77 8.06
C LEU A 122 -21.65 -15.04 9.40
N LEU A 123 -20.62 -15.09 10.23
CA LEU A 123 -20.59 -14.36 11.50
C LEU A 123 -20.68 -12.85 11.29
N MET A 124 -19.97 -12.31 10.30
CA MET A 124 -20.03 -10.89 9.95
C MET A 124 -21.44 -10.48 9.51
N ILE A 125 -22.10 -11.27 8.68
CA ILE A 125 -23.49 -11.02 8.26
C ILE A 125 -24.44 -11.01 9.46
N GLN A 126 -24.28 -11.96 10.38
CA GLN A 126 -25.09 -12.02 11.61
C GLN A 126 -24.86 -10.81 12.52
N MET A 127 -23.61 -10.40 12.70
CA MET A 127 -23.27 -9.19 13.47
C MET A 127 -23.83 -7.93 12.81
N GLN A 128 -23.76 -7.82 11.48
CA GLN A 128 -24.30 -6.69 10.75
C GLN A 128 -25.82 -6.59 10.92
N ALA A 129 -26.55 -7.69 10.78
CA ALA A 129 -28.00 -7.72 10.99
C ALA A 129 -28.38 -7.29 12.42
N ARG A 130 -27.55 -7.62 13.42
CA ARG A 130 -27.75 -7.18 14.81
C ARG A 130 -27.53 -5.67 14.96
N ILE A 131 -26.46 -5.13 14.37
CA ILE A 131 -26.18 -3.69 14.36
C ILE A 131 -27.33 -2.93 13.71
N ASP A 132 -27.85 -3.43 12.58
CA ASP A 132 -28.96 -2.79 11.86
C ASP A 132 -30.25 -2.78 12.71
N SER A 133 -30.54 -3.89 13.41
CA SER A 133 -31.65 -3.97 14.36
C SER A 133 -31.49 -2.97 15.51
N ASP A 134 -30.32 -2.93 16.14
CA ASP A 134 -30.04 -2.03 17.27
C ASP A 134 -30.10 -0.56 16.82
N ALA A 135 -29.60 -0.24 15.63
CA ALA A 135 -29.68 1.10 15.03
C ALA A 135 -31.14 1.51 14.77
N ALA A 136 -31.98 0.60 14.28
CA ALA A 136 -33.40 0.86 14.08
C ALA A 136 -34.10 1.16 15.41
N SER A 137 -33.85 0.37 16.45
CA SER A 137 -34.38 0.60 17.80
C SER A 137 -33.91 1.95 18.39
N LEU A 138 -32.63 2.28 18.26
CA LEU A 138 -32.09 3.57 18.71
C LEU A 138 -32.72 4.76 17.97
N SER A 139 -32.97 4.62 16.66
CA SER A 139 -33.64 5.67 15.88
C SER A 139 -35.06 5.96 16.38
N LEU A 140 -35.79 4.90 16.78
CA LEU A 140 -37.14 5.02 17.33
C LEU A 140 -37.13 5.73 18.68
N ILE A 141 -36.22 5.33 19.58
CA ILE A 141 -36.05 5.97 20.89
C ILE A 141 -35.67 7.44 20.72
N THR A 142 -34.74 7.74 19.81
CA THR A 142 -34.30 9.12 19.51
C THR A 142 -35.46 9.97 19.00
N ARG A 143 -36.33 9.42 18.14
CA ARG A 143 -37.53 10.13 17.66
C ARG A 143 -38.50 10.43 18.81
N HIS A 144 -38.72 9.45 19.70
CA HIS A 144 -39.58 9.65 20.87
C HIS A 144 -39.00 10.71 21.83
N ALA A 145 -37.69 10.69 22.09
CA ALA A 145 -37.01 11.69 22.90
C ALA A 145 -37.18 13.10 22.32
N LYS A 146 -36.98 13.27 21.00
CA LYS A 146 -37.21 14.56 20.33
C LYS A 146 -38.66 15.03 20.45
N ALA A 147 -39.63 14.14 20.29
CA ALA A 147 -41.05 14.49 20.45
C ALA A 147 -41.36 14.95 21.88
N LEU A 148 -40.76 14.32 22.89
CA LEU A 148 -40.86 14.76 24.28
C LEU A 148 -40.19 16.13 24.50
N GLU A 149 -39.00 16.36 23.94
CA GLU A 149 -38.32 17.66 24.01
C GLU A 149 -39.16 18.78 23.39
N THR A 150 -39.78 18.54 22.23
CA THR A 150 -40.67 19.52 21.59
C THR A 150 -41.88 19.83 22.47
N ARG A 151 -42.56 18.80 22.99
CA ARG A 151 -43.70 19.00 23.90
C ARG A 151 -43.29 19.73 25.19
N TYR A 152 -42.12 19.40 25.73
CA TYR A 152 -41.58 20.09 26.89
C TYR A 152 -41.36 21.58 26.59
N ALA A 153 -40.72 21.91 25.47
CA ALA A 153 -40.50 23.29 25.05
C ALA A 153 -41.82 24.06 24.83
N GLU A 154 -42.82 23.43 24.20
CA GLU A 154 -44.17 24.01 24.05
C GLU A 154 -44.80 24.29 25.41
N THR A 155 -44.80 23.32 26.33
CA THR A 155 -45.37 23.52 27.68
C THR A 155 -44.61 24.56 28.50
N GLN A 156 -43.30 24.68 28.32
CA GLN A 156 -42.50 25.75 28.94
C GLN A 156 -42.91 27.12 28.41
N PHE A 157 -43.08 27.25 27.08
CA PHE A 157 -43.55 28.49 26.47
C PHE A 157 -44.96 28.87 26.94
N ASP A 158 -45.88 27.92 27.04
CA ASP A 158 -47.23 28.16 27.57
C ASP A 158 -47.20 28.65 29.02
N LEU A 159 -46.31 28.07 29.85
CA LEU A 159 -46.11 28.52 31.23
C LEU A 159 -45.55 29.94 31.31
N GLU A 160 -44.53 30.26 30.51
CA GLU A 160 -43.96 31.61 30.44
C GLU A 160 -45.00 32.63 29.92
N TYR A 161 -45.81 32.24 28.92
CA TYR A 161 -46.89 33.07 28.41
C TYR A 161 -47.94 33.35 29.49
N LEU A 162 -48.38 32.33 30.23
CA LEU A 162 -49.31 32.50 31.35
C LEU A 162 -48.72 33.39 32.44
N GLN A 163 -47.44 33.21 32.80
CA GLN A 163 -46.73 34.09 33.73
C GLN A 163 -46.75 35.54 33.25
N CYS A 164 -46.40 35.78 31.98
CA CYS A 164 -46.41 37.12 31.39
C CYS A 164 -47.81 37.74 31.37
N VAL A 165 -48.87 36.97 31.08
CA VAL A 165 -50.26 37.45 31.12
C VAL A 165 -50.65 37.81 32.55
N THR A 166 -50.36 36.95 33.53
CA THR A 166 -50.64 37.24 34.95
C THR A 166 -49.82 38.42 35.48
N ASP A 167 -48.58 38.58 35.03
CA ASP A 167 -47.73 39.71 35.39
C ASP A 167 -48.15 40.99 34.64
N ALA A 168 -48.66 40.91 33.41
CA ALA A 168 -49.26 42.02 32.68
C ALA A 168 -50.58 42.49 33.33
N GLU A 169 -51.40 41.56 33.83
CA GLU A 169 -52.58 41.87 34.66
C GLU A 169 -52.19 42.54 35.98
N ARG A 170 -51.04 42.18 36.58
CA ARG A 170 -50.45 42.86 37.75
C ARG A 170 -49.81 44.21 37.41
N LEU A 171 -49.27 44.37 36.20
CA LEU A 171 -48.65 45.60 35.69
C LEU A 171 -49.66 46.57 35.04
N GLY A 172 -50.94 46.20 34.93
CA GLY A 172 -52.05 47.12 34.62
C GLY A 172 -52.23 48.29 35.62
N GLN A 173 -51.39 48.36 36.66
CA GLN A 173 -51.28 49.46 37.61
C GLN A 173 -50.06 50.38 37.41
N SER A 174 -49.30 50.27 36.32
CA SER A 174 -48.23 51.25 36.03
C SER A 174 -47.92 51.36 34.54
N PRO A 175 -47.94 52.57 33.94
CA PRO A 175 -47.49 52.75 32.58
C PRO A 175 -45.98 52.97 32.59
N THR A 176 -45.22 52.11 31.91
CA THR A 176 -43.89 52.52 31.45
C THR A 176 -43.63 51.99 30.05
N VAL A 177 -43.55 52.95 29.15
CA VAL A 177 -43.20 52.86 27.73
C VAL A 177 -41.88 52.09 27.58
N GLN A 178 -41.91 50.94 26.90
CA GLN A 178 -40.70 50.25 26.47
C GLN A 178 -40.24 50.82 25.14
N ASN A 179 -39.08 51.49 25.18
CA ASN A 179 -38.35 51.97 24.01
C ASN A 179 -37.97 50.79 23.08
N THR A 180 -38.35 50.90 21.81
CA THR A 180 -38.06 49.95 20.72
C THR A 180 -36.64 50.06 20.15
N ASP A 181 -35.77 50.85 20.77
CA ASP A 181 -34.43 51.19 20.25
C ASP A 181 -33.28 50.42 20.92
N SER A 182 -33.55 49.30 21.61
CA SER A 182 -32.48 48.47 22.15
C SER A 182 -31.74 47.74 21.01
N PRO A 183 -30.41 47.91 20.86
CA PRO A 183 -29.65 47.14 19.87
C PRO A 183 -29.83 45.64 20.14
N LEU A 184 -30.08 44.87 19.08
CA LEU A 184 -30.23 43.41 19.14
C LEU A 184 -29.06 42.80 19.94
N PRO A 185 -29.31 41.77 20.77
CA PRO A 185 -28.28 41.16 21.58
C PRO A 185 -27.13 40.63 20.69
N ALA A 186 -25.90 40.91 21.12
CA ALA A 186 -24.70 40.52 20.42
C ALA A 186 -24.63 38.99 20.24
N GLN A 187 -24.64 38.52 18.99
CA GLN A 187 -24.56 37.10 18.67
C GLN A 187 -23.11 36.60 18.81
N PRO A 188 -22.81 35.65 19.71
CA PRO A 188 -21.49 35.03 19.76
C PRO A 188 -21.23 34.21 18.50
N PHE A 189 -19.97 34.21 18.06
CA PHE A 189 -19.52 33.37 16.95
C PHE A 189 -18.06 32.97 17.08
N VAL A 190 -17.68 31.96 16.31
CA VAL A 190 -16.30 31.54 16.06
C VAL A 190 -16.04 31.55 14.56
N VAL A 191 -14.79 31.69 14.17
CA VAL A 191 -14.39 31.71 12.77
C VAL A 191 -13.31 30.68 12.48
N VAL A 192 -13.40 30.04 11.32
CA VAL A 192 -12.38 29.12 10.78
C VAL A 192 -11.82 29.74 9.52
N LEU A 193 -10.52 30.00 9.49
CA LEU A 193 -9.79 30.55 8.36
C LEU A 193 -8.86 29.46 7.81
N ILE A 194 -9.07 29.07 6.56
CA ILE A 194 -8.36 27.94 5.93
C ILE A 194 -7.57 28.42 4.72
N ASP A 195 -6.28 28.12 4.72
CA ASP A 195 -5.44 28.17 3.53
C ASP A 195 -5.68 26.90 2.69
N GLY A 196 -6.56 27.02 1.69
CA GLY A 196 -6.91 25.94 0.77
C GLY A 196 -5.81 25.59 -0.22
N ASP A 197 -4.76 26.39 -0.35
CA ASP A 197 -3.59 26.05 -1.18
C ASP A 197 -2.64 25.10 -0.44
N ALA A 198 -2.48 25.29 0.87
CA ALA A 198 -1.61 24.49 1.73
C ALA A 198 -2.28 23.25 2.35
N TYR A 199 -3.59 23.29 2.59
CA TYR A 199 -4.32 22.19 3.24
C TYR A 199 -4.92 21.23 2.23
N MET A 200 -4.71 19.94 2.45
CA MET A 200 -5.28 18.88 1.64
C MET A 200 -6.53 18.32 2.32
N TRP A 201 -7.64 18.26 1.60
CA TRP A 201 -8.85 17.58 2.04
C TRP A 201 -8.59 16.08 2.31
N SER A 202 -9.26 15.53 3.33
CA SER A 202 -9.17 14.11 3.68
C SER A 202 -9.66 13.23 2.53
N HIS A 203 -8.97 12.12 2.30
CA HIS A 203 -9.34 11.15 1.26
C HIS A 203 -10.77 10.65 1.44
N ASP A 204 -11.18 10.46 2.68
CA ASP A 204 -12.48 9.89 3.05
C ASP A 204 -13.66 10.79 2.69
N ILE A 205 -13.40 12.04 2.31
CA ILE A 205 -14.42 12.98 1.82
C ILE A 205 -14.83 12.63 0.37
N PHE A 206 -13.93 12.02 -0.40
CA PHE A 206 -14.16 11.67 -1.80
C PHE A 206 -14.66 10.23 -2.00
N HIS A 207 -14.60 9.40 -0.96
CA HIS A 207 -15.05 8.00 -1.02
C HIS A 207 -16.58 7.90 -0.99
N ASN A 208 -17.17 7.09 -1.87
CA ASN A 208 -18.64 7.01 -2.01
C ASN A 208 -19.34 6.51 -0.75
N ASP A 209 -18.77 5.54 -0.04
CA ASP A 209 -19.41 4.92 1.13
C ASP A 209 -19.55 5.89 2.31
N ASN A 210 -18.68 6.90 2.38
CA ASN A 210 -18.64 7.86 3.48
C ASN A 210 -19.50 9.11 3.22
N ARG A 211 -20.29 9.10 2.15
CA ARG A 211 -21.08 10.24 1.67
C ARG A 211 -22.56 10.16 2.05
N ILE A 212 -22.96 9.24 2.92
CA ILE A 212 -24.34 9.16 3.41
C ILE A 212 -24.42 9.85 4.78
N ILE A 213 -25.16 10.95 4.87
CA ILE A 213 -25.48 11.63 6.13
C ILE A 213 -26.99 11.74 6.24
N GLY A 214 -27.57 11.19 7.32
CA GLY A 214 -29.02 11.26 7.55
C GLY A 214 -29.86 10.59 6.46
N GLY A 215 -29.32 9.57 5.78
CA GLY A 215 -30.00 8.83 4.71
C GLY A 215 -29.91 9.48 3.31
N ALA A 216 -29.32 10.68 3.20
CA ALA A 216 -29.11 11.35 1.91
C ALA A 216 -27.64 11.32 1.51
N ARG A 217 -27.38 11.19 0.20
CA ARG A 217 -26.04 11.34 -0.36
C ARG A 217 -25.64 12.81 -0.32
N VAL A 218 -24.47 13.09 0.24
CA VAL A 218 -23.87 14.42 0.33
C VAL A 218 -22.68 14.47 -0.63
N GLU A 219 -22.59 15.54 -1.39
CA GLU A 219 -21.46 15.77 -2.28
C GLU A 219 -20.17 16.10 -1.49
N PRO A 220 -18.97 15.84 -2.03
CA PRO A 220 -17.71 15.95 -1.28
C PRO A 220 -17.48 17.32 -0.65
N GLY A 221 -17.81 18.42 -1.35
CA GLY A 221 -17.69 19.77 -0.78
C GLY A 221 -18.61 19.97 0.43
N GLY A 222 -19.86 19.52 0.33
CA GLY A 222 -20.83 19.59 1.43
C GLY A 222 -20.47 18.67 2.61
N LEU A 223 -19.84 17.52 2.34
CA LEU A 223 -19.33 16.64 3.38
C LEU A 223 -18.18 17.30 4.14
N ALA A 224 -17.25 17.98 3.45
CA ALA A 224 -16.18 18.74 4.07
C ALA A 224 -16.71 19.86 4.99
N ALA A 225 -17.68 20.66 4.52
CA ALA A 225 -18.34 21.68 5.33
C ALA A 225 -19.00 21.10 6.59
N THR A 226 -19.69 19.95 6.44
CA THR A 226 -20.33 19.28 7.57
C THR A 226 -19.30 18.78 8.59
N ARG A 227 -18.18 18.20 8.14
CA ARG A 227 -17.12 17.72 9.03
C ARG A 227 -16.44 18.86 9.79
N ILE A 228 -16.15 19.99 9.13
CA ILE A 228 -15.63 21.19 9.83
C ILE A 228 -16.59 21.66 10.91
N LYS A 229 -17.89 21.79 10.60
CA LYS A 229 -18.89 22.16 11.59
C LYS A 229 -18.87 21.23 12.79
N ASN A 230 -18.82 19.91 12.56
CA ASN A 230 -18.81 18.92 13.62
C ASN A 230 -17.55 19.01 14.50
N GLU A 231 -16.37 19.18 13.91
CA GLU A 231 -15.12 19.32 14.65
C GLU A 231 -15.09 20.61 15.50
N VAL A 232 -15.62 21.71 14.98
CA VAL A 232 -15.74 22.97 15.73
C VAL A 232 -16.78 22.84 16.85
N THR A 233 -17.95 22.27 16.60
CA THR A 233 -18.96 22.01 17.63
C THR A 233 -18.38 21.12 18.73
N LYS A 234 -17.64 20.06 18.36
CA LYS A 234 -16.96 19.17 19.30
C LYS A 234 -15.98 19.94 20.18
N TYR A 235 -15.16 20.82 19.59
CA TYR A 235 -14.24 21.66 20.35
C TYR A 235 -14.96 22.57 21.36
N ILE A 236 -16.06 23.22 20.94
CA ILE A 236 -16.87 24.08 21.81
C ILE A 236 -17.45 23.29 22.99
N MET A 237 -17.92 22.06 22.75
CA MET A 237 -18.54 21.24 23.79
C MET A 237 -17.53 20.58 24.73
N GLU A 238 -16.36 20.16 24.24
CA GLU A 238 -15.44 19.31 24.98
C GLU A 238 -14.18 20.02 25.50
N GLN A 239 -13.70 21.07 24.82
CA GLN A 239 -12.35 21.61 25.08
C GLN A 239 -12.32 23.03 25.62
N ASP A 240 -13.34 23.86 25.37
CA ASP A 240 -13.30 25.26 25.79
C ASP A 240 -14.63 25.75 26.37
N SER A 241 -14.72 25.77 27.70
CA SER A 241 -15.89 26.24 28.44
C SER A 241 -16.16 27.75 28.29
N ASN A 242 -15.22 28.51 27.70
CA ASN A 242 -15.39 29.95 27.50
C ASN A 242 -16.12 30.31 26.21
N ILE A 243 -16.39 29.34 25.32
CA ILE A 243 -17.14 29.58 24.08
C ILE A 243 -18.61 29.21 24.31
N PRO A 244 -19.57 30.14 24.14
CA PRO A 244 -20.98 29.83 24.28
C PRO A 244 -21.43 28.74 23.29
N ALA A 245 -22.23 27.77 23.74
CA ALA A 245 -22.80 26.73 22.88
C ALA A 245 -23.71 27.29 21.76
N THR A 246 -24.24 28.50 21.94
CA THR A 246 -25.04 29.24 20.95
C THR A 246 -24.20 29.95 19.88
N ALA A 247 -22.86 29.83 19.94
CA ALA A 247 -21.97 30.49 19.00
C ALA A 247 -22.19 30.00 17.56
N LYS A 248 -22.38 30.94 16.63
CA LYS A 248 -22.42 30.62 15.19
C LYS A 248 -21.01 30.27 14.68
N ILE A 249 -20.93 29.38 13.70
CA ILE A 249 -19.67 28.96 13.09
C ILE A 249 -19.57 29.58 11.71
N ILE A 250 -18.57 30.45 11.52
CA ILE A 250 -18.22 31.03 10.22
C ILE A 250 -16.99 30.27 9.70
N THR A 251 -17.02 29.83 8.44
CA THR A 251 -15.86 29.16 7.82
C THR A 251 -15.54 29.83 6.50
N ARG A 252 -14.28 30.21 6.31
CA ARG A 252 -13.79 30.83 5.08
C ARG A 252 -12.56 30.07 4.58
N VAL A 253 -12.69 29.48 3.40
CA VAL A 253 -11.58 28.84 2.68
C VAL A 253 -11.07 29.81 1.64
N PHE A 254 -9.77 30.10 1.66
CA PHE A 254 -9.11 30.93 0.65
C PHE A 254 -8.20 30.05 -0.20
N CYS A 255 -8.42 30.04 -1.51
CA CYS A 255 -7.66 29.19 -2.41
C CYS A 255 -7.49 29.88 -3.76
N ASN A 256 -6.33 29.76 -4.39
CA ASN A 256 -6.15 30.21 -5.77
C ASN A 256 -6.63 29.13 -6.75
N PHE A 257 -7.82 29.31 -7.34
CA PHE A 257 -8.43 28.28 -8.19
C PHE A 257 -7.58 27.99 -9.41
N GLY A 258 -6.89 28.99 -9.96
CA GLY A 258 -6.02 28.81 -11.13
C GLY A 258 -4.90 27.81 -10.90
N THR A 259 -4.29 27.81 -9.71
CA THR A 259 -3.18 26.87 -9.41
C THR A 259 -3.65 25.58 -8.73
N ALA A 260 -4.75 25.63 -7.97
CA ALA A 260 -5.22 24.51 -7.17
C ALA A 260 -6.09 23.52 -7.95
N GLU A 261 -6.84 23.97 -8.97
CA GLU A 261 -7.72 23.12 -9.78
C GLU A 261 -6.95 21.94 -10.40
N GLY A 262 -5.82 22.22 -11.05
CA GLY A 262 -4.97 21.19 -11.65
C GLY A 262 -4.39 20.21 -10.62
N ARG A 263 -4.07 20.67 -9.40
CA ARG A 263 -3.58 19.80 -8.31
C ARG A 263 -4.68 18.88 -7.80
N MET A 264 -5.89 19.40 -7.61
CA MET A 264 -7.04 18.65 -7.15
C MET A 264 -7.45 17.58 -8.17
N ILE A 265 -7.63 17.97 -9.44
CA ILE A 265 -8.02 17.05 -10.52
C ILE A 265 -6.98 15.94 -10.73
N ARG A 266 -5.68 16.25 -10.76
CA ARG A 266 -4.64 15.22 -10.96
C ARG A 266 -4.67 14.16 -9.87
N ARG A 267 -4.86 14.56 -8.61
CA ARG A 267 -4.91 13.66 -7.46
C ARG A 267 -6.15 12.79 -7.45
N GLN A 268 -7.26 13.36 -7.89
CA GLN A 268 -8.55 12.70 -8.01
C GLN A 268 -8.64 11.73 -9.19
N LYS A 269 -8.07 12.09 -10.35
CA LYS A 269 -7.97 11.21 -11.52
C LYS A 269 -7.16 9.95 -11.22
N ALA A 270 -6.09 10.07 -10.43
CA ALA A 270 -5.34 8.92 -9.93
C ALA A 270 -6.18 7.96 -9.06
N ARG A 271 -7.39 8.36 -8.65
CA ARG A 271 -8.25 7.65 -7.68
C ARG A 271 -9.67 7.41 -8.18
N GLY A 272 -9.98 7.72 -9.44
CA GLY A 272 -11.31 7.49 -10.04
C GLY A 272 -12.44 8.40 -9.52
N THR A 273 -12.14 9.47 -8.78
CA THR A 273 -13.14 10.37 -8.17
C THR A 273 -13.07 11.77 -8.77
N ALA A 274 -13.75 12.03 -9.90
CA ALA A 274 -13.60 13.30 -10.63
C ALA A 274 -14.56 14.41 -10.14
N VAL A 275 -14.18 15.20 -9.14
CA VAL A 275 -14.93 16.41 -8.74
C VAL A 275 -14.02 17.63 -8.84
N GLY A 276 -14.30 18.54 -9.77
CA GLY A 276 -13.50 19.77 -9.93
C GLY A 276 -13.48 20.62 -8.66
N LEU A 277 -12.45 21.46 -8.51
CA LEU A 277 -12.34 22.39 -7.37
C LEU A 277 -13.49 23.39 -7.36
N ARG A 278 -13.93 23.86 -8.54
CA ARG A 278 -15.10 24.74 -8.66
C ARG A 278 -16.38 24.07 -8.16
N ASP A 279 -16.64 22.84 -8.58
CA ASP A 279 -17.83 22.10 -8.14
C ASP A 279 -17.77 21.83 -6.63
N PHE A 280 -16.59 21.45 -6.12
CA PHE A 280 -16.36 21.28 -4.69
C PHE A 280 -16.63 22.58 -3.91
N ALA A 281 -16.17 23.73 -4.41
CA ALA A 281 -16.39 25.03 -3.79
C ALA A 281 -17.88 25.42 -3.75
N VAL A 282 -18.63 25.14 -4.82
CA VAL A 282 -20.09 25.33 -4.86
C VAL A 282 -20.78 24.45 -3.82
N GLN A 283 -20.48 23.15 -3.83
CA GLN A 283 -21.03 22.17 -2.87
C GLN A 283 -20.71 22.52 -1.42
N PHE A 284 -19.52 23.07 -1.17
CA PHE A 284 -19.12 23.53 0.16
C PHE A 284 -19.95 24.73 0.61
N THR A 285 -20.12 25.71 -0.29
CA THR A 285 -20.78 26.98 0.02
C THR A 285 -22.29 26.81 0.18
N GLU A 286 -22.94 26.00 -0.66
CA GLU A 286 -24.40 25.78 -0.58
C GLU A 286 -24.81 24.97 0.65
N ARG A 287 -23.88 24.22 1.26
CA ARG A 287 -24.20 23.28 2.33
C ARG A 287 -24.61 23.97 3.63
N LEU A 288 -23.98 25.08 3.97
CA LEU A 288 -24.19 25.82 5.22
C LEU A 288 -24.09 27.34 4.97
N PRO A 289 -25.03 28.17 5.48
CA PRO A 289 -25.10 29.61 5.12
C PRO A 289 -23.91 30.50 5.51
N LEU A 290 -23.04 30.07 6.43
CA LEU A 290 -21.87 30.83 6.90
C LEU A 290 -20.54 30.18 6.47
N PHE A 291 -20.60 29.32 5.46
CA PHE A 291 -19.46 28.59 4.93
C PHE A 291 -19.19 29.10 3.52
N ASP A 292 -18.03 29.73 3.34
CA ASP A 292 -17.67 30.38 2.09
C ASP A 292 -16.37 29.80 1.54
N PHE A 293 -16.33 29.60 0.23
CA PHE A 293 -15.13 29.18 -0.50
C PHE A 293 -14.71 30.27 -1.50
N PHE A 294 -13.66 31.01 -1.19
CA PHE A 294 -13.22 32.16 -1.97
C PHE A 294 -12.07 31.82 -2.92
N ASP A 295 -12.25 32.19 -4.19
CA ASP A 295 -11.11 32.33 -5.11
C ASP A 295 -10.27 33.55 -4.69
N SER A 296 -8.99 33.30 -4.43
CA SER A 296 -8.02 34.34 -4.09
C SER A 296 -7.51 35.09 -5.32
N GLY A 297 -7.84 34.61 -6.52
CA GLY A 297 -7.45 35.21 -7.78
C GLY A 297 -5.99 34.95 -8.15
N ARG A 298 -5.47 35.70 -9.12
CA ARG A 298 -4.11 35.50 -9.66
C ARG A 298 -3.06 36.15 -8.74
N GLY A 299 -1.98 35.42 -8.47
CA GLY A 299 -0.84 35.90 -7.69
C GLY A 299 -0.41 34.91 -6.62
N LYS A 300 0.87 34.91 -6.29
CA LYS A 300 1.41 34.29 -5.09
C LYS A 300 1.04 35.19 -3.90
N GLU A 301 0.70 34.62 -2.74
CA GLU A 301 0.40 35.36 -1.49
C GLU A 301 -0.99 36.03 -1.38
N ARG A 302 -1.84 35.97 -2.41
CA ARG A 302 -3.19 36.56 -2.35
C ARG A 302 -4.12 35.91 -1.31
N ALA A 303 -3.96 34.60 -1.08
CA ALA A 303 -4.70 33.90 -0.03
C ALA A 303 -4.21 34.37 1.36
N ASP A 304 -2.90 34.52 1.52
CA ASP A 304 -2.25 34.93 2.77
C ASP A 304 -2.71 36.31 3.22
N ASP A 305 -2.76 37.28 2.30
CA ASP A 305 -3.25 38.62 2.59
C ASP A 305 -4.71 38.61 3.06
N LYS A 306 -5.57 37.82 2.39
CA LYS A 306 -6.97 37.68 2.80
C LYS A 306 -7.09 37.05 4.18
N ILE A 307 -6.34 36.00 4.47
CA ILE A 307 -6.34 35.34 5.78
C ILE A 307 -5.85 36.31 6.87
N ARG A 308 -4.79 37.08 6.60
CA ARG A 308 -4.22 38.05 7.54
C ARG A 308 -5.20 39.15 7.92
N GLU A 309 -5.85 39.76 6.93
CA GLU A 309 -6.83 40.83 7.19
C GLU A 309 -8.08 40.28 7.89
N ASN A 310 -8.57 39.11 7.49
CA ASN A 310 -9.70 38.45 8.19
C ASN A 310 -9.34 38.13 9.64
N PHE A 311 -8.13 37.64 9.88
CA PHE A 311 -7.65 37.35 11.22
C PHE A 311 -7.68 38.60 12.11
N HIS A 312 -7.08 39.71 11.67
CA HIS A 312 -7.04 40.95 12.45
C HIS A 312 -8.44 41.51 12.72
N LEU A 313 -9.32 41.47 11.72
CA LEU A 313 -10.72 41.87 11.86
C LEU A 313 -11.42 41.07 12.96
N PHE A 314 -11.36 39.74 12.90
CA PHE A 314 -12.06 38.89 13.86
C PHE A 314 -11.41 38.89 15.25
N LEU A 315 -10.09 39.04 15.33
CA LEU A 315 -9.40 39.12 16.61
C LEU A 315 -9.84 40.35 17.42
N SER A 316 -9.99 41.48 16.74
CA SER A 316 -10.48 42.73 17.32
C SER A 316 -11.99 42.74 17.59
N THR A 317 -12.75 41.79 17.04
CA THR A 317 -14.21 41.74 17.20
C THR A 317 -14.60 41.15 18.56
N PRO A 318 -15.35 41.88 19.42
CA PRO A 318 -15.68 41.41 20.77
C PRO A 318 -16.47 40.10 20.80
N ASN A 319 -17.40 39.92 19.84
CA ASN A 319 -18.28 38.76 19.78
C ASN A 319 -17.62 37.51 19.19
N CYS A 320 -16.40 37.64 18.66
CA CYS A 320 -15.61 36.50 18.18
C CYS A 320 -14.89 35.85 19.37
N HIS A 321 -15.27 34.63 19.70
CA HIS A 321 -14.74 33.92 20.87
C HIS A 321 -13.53 33.05 20.55
N ALA A 322 -13.42 32.56 19.30
CA ALA A 322 -12.27 31.80 18.83
C ALA A 322 -12.06 31.94 17.33
N ILE A 323 -10.80 31.85 16.93
CA ILE A 323 -10.31 31.90 15.56
C ILE A 323 -9.47 30.65 15.32
N PHE A 324 -10.02 29.72 14.54
CA PHE A 324 -9.34 28.52 14.09
C PHE A 324 -8.52 28.85 12.83
N ILE A 325 -7.21 28.66 12.89
CA ILE A 325 -6.28 28.98 11.81
C ILE A 325 -5.71 27.69 11.22
N ALA A 326 -6.24 27.30 10.07
CA ALA A 326 -5.71 26.22 9.24
C ALA A 326 -4.75 26.82 8.20
N ALA A 327 -3.64 27.38 8.68
CA ALA A 327 -2.55 27.94 7.88
C ALA A 327 -1.17 27.71 8.54
N CYS A 328 -1.09 26.76 9.48
CA CYS A 328 0.07 26.60 10.38
C CYS A 328 1.20 25.74 9.79
N THR A 329 1.14 25.45 8.49
CA THR A 329 2.20 24.77 7.72
C THR A 329 3.15 25.75 7.03
N ASP A 330 2.78 27.03 6.92
CA ASP A 330 3.61 28.08 6.35
C ASP A 330 4.12 29.04 7.46
N ASN A 331 5.45 29.19 7.54
CA ASN A 331 6.08 30.14 8.46
C ASN A 331 5.70 31.60 8.17
N GLY A 332 5.18 31.92 6.97
CA GLY A 332 4.72 33.26 6.59
C GLY A 332 3.65 33.84 7.51
N PHE A 333 2.83 32.99 8.15
CA PHE A 333 1.81 33.43 9.09
C PHE A 333 2.32 33.60 10.53
N VAL A 334 3.55 33.17 10.85
CA VAL A 334 4.11 33.26 12.22
C VAL A 334 4.24 34.71 12.66
N ARG A 335 4.76 35.58 11.79
CA ARG A 335 4.93 37.02 12.09
C ARG A 335 3.62 37.71 12.46
N MET A 336 2.50 37.26 11.90
CA MET A 336 1.18 37.78 12.25
C MET A 336 0.75 37.36 13.66
N LEU A 337 1.08 36.13 14.08
CA LEU A 337 0.66 35.60 15.39
C LEU A 337 1.63 35.95 16.53
N GLU A 338 2.91 36.09 16.25
CA GLU A 338 3.98 36.35 17.23
C GLU A 338 3.65 37.53 18.16
N GLN A 339 3.13 38.62 17.61
CA GLN A 339 2.75 39.82 18.39
C GLN A 339 1.64 39.56 19.43
N TYR A 340 0.93 38.44 19.34
CA TYR A 340 -0.15 38.06 20.24
C TYR A 340 0.23 36.92 21.19
N ALA A 341 1.47 36.39 21.13
CA ALA A 341 1.91 35.28 21.97
C ALA A 341 1.90 35.61 23.47
N ASP A 342 2.22 36.86 23.81
CA ASP A 342 2.22 37.34 25.21
C ASP A 342 0.91 38.00 25.63
N HIS A 343 -0.03 38.19 24.70
CA HIS A 343 -1.30 38.84 24.97
C HIS A 343 -2.32 37.83 25.52
N PRO A 344 -2.76 37.93 26.80
CA PRO A 344 -3.55 36.88 27.45
C PRO A 344 -4.89 36.59 26.78
N PHE A 345 -5.64 37.64 26.40
CA PHE A 345 -6.94 37.47 25.73
C PHE A 345 -6.81 37.00 24.28
N ALA A 346 -5.94 37.64 23.47
CA ALA A 346 -5.74 37.26 22.08
C ALA A 346 -5.24 35.81 21.96
N ARG A 347 -4.26 35.40 22.77
CA ARG A 347 -3.75 34.02 22.76
C ARG A 347 -4.83 32.99 23.04
N GLN A 348 -5.78 33.27 23.94
CA GLN A 348 -6.88 32.35 24.25
C GLN A 348 -7.85 32.15 23.09
N LYS A 349 -8.05 33.20 22.26
CA LYS A 349 -8.91 33.15 21.06
C LYS A 349 -8.27 32.38 19.91
N ILE A 350 -6.93 32.30 19.84
CA ILE A 350 -6.21 31.72 18.70
C ILE A 350 -6.10 30.20 18.87
N VAL A 351 -6.63 29.45 17.91
CA VAL A 351 -6.52 27.99 17.85
C VAL A 351 -5.93 27.55 16.52
N LEU A 352 -4.78 26.88 16.53
CA LEU A 352 -4.15 26.35 15.33
C LEU A 352 -4.79 25.03 14.92
N VAL A 353 -5.10 24.87 13.64
CA VAL A 353 -5.61 23.61 13.10
C VAL A 353 -4.46 22.91 12.37
N SER A 354 -3.87 21.89 12.98
CA SER A 354 -2.76 21.15 12.40
C SER A 354 -3.26 20.01 11.48
N PRO A 355 -2.71 19.86 10.27
CA PRO A 355 -2.93 18.69 9.43
C PRO A 355 -2.03 17.51 9.85
N GLY A 356 -1.40 17.52 11.03
CA GLY A 356 -0.48 16.47 11.50
C GLY A 356 0.94 16.95 11.77
N TYR A 357 1.30 18.14 11.31
CA TYR A 357 2.48 18.87 11.77
C TYR A 357 2.19 20.37 11.83
N ILE A 358 3.04 21.10 12.56
CA ILE A 358 3.04 22.56 12.63
C ILE A 358 4.44 23.03 12.27
N ALA A 359 4.56 24.09 11.47
CA ALA A 359 5.84 24.62 11.08
C ALA A 359 6.66 25.07 12.30
N SER A 360 7.98 24.88 12.26
CA SER A 360 8.85 24.92 13.44
C SER A 360 8.83 26.25 14.19
N GLU A 361 8.55 27.36 13.50
CA GLU A 361 8.53 28.67 14.12
C GLU A 361 7.29 28.89 14.99
N PHE A 362 6.13 28.29 14.66
CA PHE A 362 4.95 28.36 15.53
C PHE A 362 5.14 27.63 16.86
N GLN A 363 5.99 26.59 16.90
CA GLN A 363 6.23 25.79 18.10
C GLN A 363 6.79 26.64 19.27
N LYS A 364 7.35 27.82 18.97
CA LYS A 364 7.88 28.74 19.98
C LYS A 364 6.79 29.43 20.80
N TYR A 365 5.57 29.59 20.26
CA TYR A 365 4.57 30.49 20.80
C TYR A 365 3.42 29.79 21.55
N ASN A 366 3.47 28.46 21.71
CA ASN A 366 2.54 27.65 22.54
C ASN A 366 1.05 27.99 22.37
N PHE A 367 0.60 28.28 21.14
CA PHE A 367 -0.81 28.45 20.85
C PHE A 367 -1.57 27.13 21.02
N LYS A 368 -2.87 27.19 21.38
CA LYS A 368 -3.75 26.01 21.38
C LYS A 368 -3.73 25.38 20.00
N SER A 369 -3.71 24.06 19.91
CA SER A 369 -3.72 23.36 18.62
C SER A 369 -4.65 22.15 18.62
N VAL A 370 -5.36 21.96 17.52
CA VAL A 370 -6.26 20.83 17.28
C VAL A 370 -5.93 20.15 15.94
N THR A 371 -6.32 18.89 15.78
CA THR A 371 -6.16 18.14 14.53
C THR A 371 -7.51 17.64 14.05
N TRP A 372 -7.81 17.81 12.76
CA TRP A 372 -9.08 17.39 12.15
C TRP A 372 -8.83 16.33 11.06
N PRO A 373 -8.48 15.08 11.42
CA PRO A 373 -8.17 14.03 10.45
C PRO A 373 -9.39 13.66 9.57
N SER A 374 -10.60 13.91 10.07
CA SER A 374 -11.84 13.75 9.32
C SER A 374 -11.97 14.81 8.19
N VAL A 375 -11.38 15.99 8.35
CA VAL A 375 -11.47 17.12 7.40
C VAL A 375 -10.25 17.16 6.48
N PHE A 376 -9.05 17.07 7.05
CA PHE A 376 -7.79 17.23 6.33
C PHE A 376 -7.00 15.94 6.31
N SER A 377 -6.33 15.67 5.19
CA SER A 377 -5.38 14.57 5.08
C SER A 377 -4.21 14.81 6.02
N VAL A 378 -3.76 13.75 6.70
CA VAL A 378 -2.57 13.81 7.55
C VAL A 378 -1.36 14.14 6.66
N ALA A 379 -0.85 15.34 6.80
CA ALA A 379 0.32 15.81 6.09
C ALA A 379 1.57 15.33 6.85
N THR A 380 2.47 14.64 6.15
CA THR A 380 3.81 14.37 6.67
C THR A 380 4.69 15.58 6.36
N MET A 381 5.49 16.02 7.34
CA MET A 381 6.43 17.12 7.16
C MET A 381 7.32 16.86 5.92
N PRO A 382 7.48 17.82 5.00
CA PRO A 382 8.34 17.62 3.82
C PRO A 382 9.76 17.21 4.24
N GLN A 383 10.37 16.24 3.55
CA GLN A 383 11.65 15.63 3.94
C GLN A 383 12.76 16.67 4.19
N GLN A 384 12.81 17.73 3.39
CA GLN A 384 13.77 18.83 3.55
C GLN A 384 13.55 19.63 4.85
N MET A 385 12.29 19.85 5.24
CA MET A 385 11.94 20.55 6.48
C MET A 385 12.16 19.63 7.70
N ALA A 386 11.84 18.34 7.59
CA ALA A 386 12.15 17.35 8.61
C ALA A 386 13.67 17.24 8.86
N MET A 387 14.50 17.29 7.80
CA MET A 387 15.96 17.32 7.92
C MET A 387 16.44 18.61 8.60
N LYS A 388 15.92 19.78 8.24
CA LYS A 388 16.28 21.05 8.89
C LYS A 388 15.88 21.07 10.37
N LEU A 389 14.68 20.60 10.71
CA LEU A 389 14.23 20.47 12.08
C LEU A 389 15.10 19.48 12.85
N GLY A 390 15.41 18.31 12.27
CA GLY A 390 16.33 17.34 12.87
C GLY A 390 17.73 17.91 13.13
N LEU A 391 18.24 18.76 12.23
CA LEU A 391 19.50 19.48 12.44
C LEU A 391 19.39 20.57 13.52
N ALA A 392 18.26 21.29 13.60
CA ALA A 392 18.01 22.29 14.64
C ALA A 392 17.90 21.66 16.03
N VAL A 393 17.14 20.57 16.16
CA VAL A 393 17.02 19.77 17.39
C VAL A 393 18.38 19.22 17.81
N ARG A 394 19.18 18.70 16.87
CA ARG A 394 20.56 18.27 17.15
C ARG A 394 21.44 19.41 17.63
N ARG A 395 21.33 20.61 17.04
CA ARG A 395 22.09 21.79 17.48
C ARG A 395 21.69 22.21 18.90
N GLU A 396 20.39 22.24 19.20
CA GLU A 396 19.89 22.59 20.53
C GLU A 396 20.32 21.54 21.58
N MET A 397 20.27 20.25 21.23
CA MET A 397 20.76 19.17 22.10
C MET A 397 22.27 19.30 22.36
N VAL A 398 23.08 19.59 21.34
CA VAL A 398 24.53 19.84 21.50
C VAL A 398 24.79 21.08 22.34
N GLN A 399 23.99 22.14 22.19
CA GLN A 399 24.08 23.34 23.02
C GLN A 399 23.71 23.06 24.48
N LYS A 400 22.64 22.29 24.74
CA LYS A 400 22.26 21.85 26.10
C LYS A 400 23.34 21.00 26.75
N ILE A 401 23.97 20.08 26.00
CA ILE A 401 25.10 19.28 26.49
C ILE A 401 26.33 20.14 26.78
N ARG A 402 26.64 21.13 25.92
CA ARG A 402 27.74 22.08 26.18
C ARG A 402 27.47 22.96 27.39
N ALA A 403 26.23 23.42 27.57
CA ALA A 403 25.82 24.17 28.75
C ALA A 403 25.91 23.32 30.03
N HIS A 404 25.48 22.05 29.98
CA HIS A 404 25.63 21.11 31.10
C HIS A 404 27.11 20.79 31.39
N ARG A 405 27.96 20.66 30.37
CA ARG A 405 29.41 20.51 30.54
C ARG A 405 30.06 21.76 31.14
N ALA A 406 29.62 22.95 30.74
CA ALA A 406 30.10 24.20 31.34
C ALA A 406 29.65 24.35 32.81
N PHE A 407 28.46 23.84 33.16
CA PHE A 407 27.94 23.84 34.53
C PHE A 407 28.62 22.80 35.42
N SER A 408 28.92 21.61 34.89
CA SER A 408 29.61 20.53 35.63
C SER A 408 31.11 20.78 35.84
N VAL A 409 31.74 21.67 35.07
CA VAL A 409 33.09 22.17 35.40
C VAL A 409 33.09 23.07 36.65
N SER A 410 31.93 23.58 37.09
CA SER A 410 31.80 24.41 38.30
C SER A 410 31.08 23.75 39.47
N ALA A 411 30.56 22.53 39.32
CA ALA A 411 29.84 21.82 40.37
C ALA A 411 30.37 20.39 40.53
N LEU A 412 31.46 20.26 41.31
CA LEU A 412 31.74 19.01 42.02
C LEU A 412 30.66 18.86 43.08
N GLN A 413 29.57 18.17 42.73
CA GLN A 413 28.70 17.35 43.61
C GLN A 413 27.32 17.19 42.97
N ALA A 414 27.00 15.92 42.68
CA ALA A 414 25.69 15.30 42.43
C ALA A 414 25.57 14.70 41.02
N GLU A 415 25.77 13.38 40.96
CA GLU A 415 25.44 12.53 39.81
C GLU A 415 23.93 12.25 39.80
N PRO A 416 23.20 12.53 38.71
CA PRO A 416 21.97 11.82 38.41
C PRO A 416 22.21 10.75 37.34
N GLU A 417 21.67 9.55 37.57
CA GLU A 417 21.60 8.45 36.60
C GLU A 417 21.03 8.93 35.26
N LEU A 418 21.87 9.03 34.23
CA LEU A 418 21.48 9.28 32.86
C LEU A 418 21.88 8.08 32.01
N ASP A 419 20.92 7.49 31.29
CA ASP A 419 21.15 6.35 30.41
C ASP A 419 21.97 6.76 29.18
N TYR A 420 23.28 6.52 29.26
CA TYR A 420 24.25 6.82 28.21
C TYR A 420 24.01 6.06 26.91
N ARG A 421 23.14 5.05 26.90
CA ARG A 421 22.91 4.16 25.75
C ARG A 421 22.17 4.87 24.62
N ASP A 422 21.11 5.60 24.93
CA ASP A 422 20.36 6.38 23.94
C ASP A 422 21.18 7.57 23.41
N LEU A 423 22.02 8.15 24.27
CA LEU A 423 22.91 9.25 23.93
C LEU A 423 23.98 8.83 22.91
N LEU A 424 24.55 7.64 23.07
CA LEU A 424 25.54 7.07 22.15
C LEU A 424 24.92 6.66 20.82
N LEU A 425 23.71 6.08 20.84
CA LEU A 425 22.99 5.68 19.63
C LEU A 425 22.59 6.88 18.76
N ALA A 426 22.28 8.03 19.37
CA ALA A 426 21.98 9.27 18.66
C ALA A 426 23.20 9.94 18.00
N MET A 427 24.41 9.64 18.47
CA MET A 427 25.67 10.17 17.93
C MET A 427 26.24 9.34 16.77
N LEU A 428 25.68 8.16 16.48
CA LEU A 428 26.12 7.34 15.35
C LEU A 428 25.62 7.94 14.02
N PRO A 429 26.52 8.27 13.07
CA PRO A 429 26.11 8.66 11.73
C PRO A 429 25.41 7.46 11.07
N ARG A 430 24.12 7.60 10.72
CA ARG A 430 23.42 6.65 9.86
C ARG A 430 24.00 6.77 8.44
N ARG A 431 25.11 6.10 8.17
CA ARG A 431 25.66 5.98 6.81
C ARG A 431 24.64 5.23 5.97
N ASN A 432 24.03 5.93 5.00
CA ASN A 432 23.25 5.30 3.96
C ASN A 432 24.23 4.56 3.04
N ILE A 433 24.21 3.23 3.08
CA ILE A 433 25.12 2.37 2.30
C ILE A 433 25.00 2.67 0.79
N ASN A 434 23.83 3.17 0.34
CA ASN A 434 23.57 3.49 -1.06
C ASN A 434 24.22 4.82 -1.52
N GLU A 435 24.53 5.76 -0.62
CA GLU A 435 25.25 6.99 -1.00
C GLU A 435 26.76 6.78 -1.14
N ALA A 436 27.32 5.78 -0.44
CA ALA A 436 28.75 5.49 -0.49
C ALA A 436 29.17 4.80 -1.81
N MET A 437 28.25 4.16 -2.54
CA MET A 437 28.53 3.54 -3.84
C MET A 437 28.45 4.51 -5.02
N GLY A 438 27.90 5.71 -4.85
CA GLY A 438 27.72 6.70 -5.93
C GLY A 438 28.92 7.62 -6.16
N LYS A 439 29.97 7.55 -5.33
CA LYS A 439 31.15 8.43 -5.39
C LYS A 439 32.45 7.65 -5.23
N ALA A 440 32.76 6.79 -6.19
CA ALA A 440 34.12 6.33 -6.43
C ALA A 440 34.56 6.80 -7.83
N PRO A 441 35.73 7.46 -7.98
CA PRO A 441 36.26 7.84 -9.28
C PRO A 441 36.75 6.60 -10.04
N GLN A 442 36.57 6.64 -11.36
CA GLN A 442 37.07 5.66 -12.32
C GLN A 442 38.57 5.38 -12.10
N GLY A 443 38.93 4.12 -11.86
CA GLY A 443 40.33 3.73 -11.83
C GLY A 443 40.57 2.30 -11.38
N VAL A 444 41.17 1.51 -12.27
CA VAL A 444 41.72 0.16 -12.11
C VAL A 444 40.68 -0.97 -12.22
N GLY A 445 40.73 -1.63 -13.39
CA GLY A 445 39.74 -2.59 -13.83
C GLY A 445 39.94 -4.03 -13.36
N LEU A 446 38.87 -4.78 -13.55
CA LEU A 446 38.85 -6.22 -13.82
C LEU A 446 37.71 -6.46 -14.79
N ARG A 447 38.07 -6.80 -16.02
CA ARG A 447 37.16 -7.03 -17.14
C ARG A 447 36.56 -8.44 -16.99
N MET A 448 35.39 -8.58 -16.37
CA MET A 448 34.56 -9.78 -16.52
C MET A 448 33.61 -9.60 -17.71
N LYS A 449 33.66 -10.55 -18.65
CA LYS A 449 32.80 -10.58 -19.83
C LYS A 449 31.37 -10.92 -19.42
N GLU A 450 30.43 -10.00 -19.63
CA GLU A 450 29.01 -10.33 -19.66
C GLU A 450 28.69 -11.11 -20.95
N LYS A 451 28.18 -12.33 -20.78
CA LYS A 451 27.38 -13.02 -21.78
C LYS A 451 26.04 -13.38 -21.13
N TYR A 452 24.98 -13.17 -21.90
CA TYR A 452 23.57 -13.52 -21.68
C TYR A 452 22.70 -12.48 -20.94
N THR A 453 22.11 -11.61 -21.76
CA THR A 453 20.83 -10.94 -21.51
C THR A 453 19.71 -11.97 -21.53
N PHE A 454 18.98 -12.14 -20.41
CA PHE A 454 17.69 -12.83 -20.39
C PHE A 454 16.56 -11.79 -20.50
N GLU A 455 15.87 -11.79 -21.65
CA GLU A 455 14.58 -11.12 -21.83
C GLU A 455 13.49 -11.90 -21.07
N TRP A 456 12.76 -11.23 -20.18
CA TRP A 456 11.48 -11.75 -19.68
C TRP A 456 10.39 -11.41 -20.69
N ARG A 457 9.95 -12.39 -21.47
CA ARG A 457 8.76 -12.30 -22.32
C ARG A 457 7.61 -13.01 -21.60
N ILE A 458 6.68 -12.24 -21.03
CA ILE A 458 5.43 -12.77 -20.47
C ILE A 458 4.58 -13.22 -21.66
N HIS A 459 4.41 -14.53 -21.81
CA HIS A 459 3.45 -15.11 -22.75
C HIS A 459 2.08 -15.13 -22.08
N GLU A 460 1.25 -14.13 -22.36
CA GLU A 460 -0.20 -14.25 -22.15
C GLU A 460 -0.78 -15.07 -23.32
N SER A 461 -1.35 -16.22 -22.99
CA SER A 461 -2.19 -16.98 -23.92
C SER A 461 -3.67 -16.71 -23.61
N PRO A 462 -4.52 -16.48 -24.62
CA PRO A 462 -5.91 -16.10 -24.43
C PRO A 462 -6.77 -17.31 -24.07
N VAL A 463 -7.50 -17.23 -22.97
CA VAL A 463 -8.59 -18.18 -22.67
C VAL A 463 -9.84 -17.65 -23.38
N ASN A 464 -10.06 -18.13 -24.60
CA ASN A 464 -11.37 -18.16 -25.25
C ASN A 464 -11.93 -19.57 -25.02
N GLY A 465 -13.15 -19.68 -24.46
CA GLY A 465 -13.77 -20.98 -24.22
C GLY A 465 -15.14 -20.93 -23.55
N MET A 466 -16.15 -20.60 -24.35
CA MET A 466 -17.52 -21.13 -24.32
C MET A 466 -18.40 -20.86 -23.07
N LEU A 467 -19.27 -19.85 -23.23
CA LEU A 467 -20.65 -19.96 -22.75
C LEU A 467 -21.30 -21.17 -23.44
N ASN A 468 -21.85 -22.08 -22.66
CA ASN A 468 -23.04 -22.82 -23.06
C ASN A 468 -24.12 -22.48 -22.04
N ASP A 469 -25.16 -21.83 -22.54
CA ASP A 469 -26.51 -21.89 -22.02
C ASP A 469 -26.96 -23.35 -22.02
N ASP A 470 -27.53 -23.82 -20.92
CA ASP A 470 -28.56 -24.84 -20.97
C ASP A 470 -29.61 -24.49 -19.91
N VAL A 471 -30.79 -24.25 -20.47
CA VAL A 471 -32.09 -24.12 -19.84
C VAL A 471 -32.63 -25.52 -19.65
N ASP A 472 -32.84 -25.93 -18.39
CA ASP A 472 -34.03 -26.61 -17.87
C ASP A 472 -33.88 -26.92 -16.37
#